data_AF-A0A853EMI8-F1
#
_entry.id   AF-A0A853EMI8-F1
#
_cell.length_a   1.000
_cell.length_b   1.000
_cell.length_c   1.000
_cell.angle_alpha   90.00
_cell.angle_beta   90.00
_cell.angle_gamma   90.00
#
_symmetry.space_group_name_H-M   'P 1'
#
loop_
_entity.id
_entity.type
_entity.pdbx_description
1 polymer ?
#
loop_
_entity_poly.entity_id
_entity_poly.type
_entity_poly.pdbx_seq_one_letter_code
_entity_poly.pdbx_strand_id
1 'polypeptide(L)' 'AHRIDHLLTDPWPVDAAGHPLSPTEAAASRPLLRATGWGTRTFVVSDHVGTWVDLEPVR' A
#
# COMPACT_ATOMS: atom_id res chain seq x y z
N ALA A 1 -2.68 1.84 -24.51
CA ALA A 1 -3.48 1.64 -23.28
C ALA A 1 -3.14 2.75 -22.31
N HIS A 2 -4.14 3.43 -21.74
CA HIS A 2 -3.94 4.46 -20.73
C HIS A 2 -3.93 3.81 -19.34
N ARG A 3 -2.91 4.05 -18.51
CA ARG A 3 -2.82 3.47 -17.17
C ARG A 3 -3.60 4.34 -16.19
N ILE A 4 -4.58 3.76 -15.52
CA ILE A 4 -5.48 4.45 -14.59
C ILE A 4 -5.58 3.77 -13.23
N ASP A 5 -5.09 2.53 -13.11
CA ASP A 5 -5.04 1.82 -11.84
C ASP A 5 -3.78 2.20 -11.07
N HIS A 6 -3.98 2.74 -9.87
CA HIS A 6 -2.94 3.16 -8.96
C HIS A 6 -3.22 2.64 -7.56
N LEU A 7 -2.19 2.09 -6.90
CA LEU A 7 -2.17 1.90 -5.46
C LEU A 7 -1.22 2.93 -4.86
N LEU A 8 -1.73 3.78 -3.98
CA LEU A 8 -0.96 4.71 -3.18
C LEU A 8 -1.04 4.25 -1.73
N THR A 9 0.10 4.15 -1.05
CA THR A 9 0.13 3.92 0.40
C THR A 9 0.09 5.26 1.12
N ASP A 10 -0.52 5.29 2.31
CA ASP A 10 -0.46 6.46 3.17
C ASP A 10 1.00 6.88 3.41
N PRO A 11 1.27 8.19 3.58
CA PRO A 11 2.54 8.65 4.09
C PRO A 11 2.87 7.96 5.42
N TRP A 12 4.18 7.81 5.66
CA TRP A 12 4.65 7.27 6.94
C TRP A 12 4.10 8.11 8.11
N PRO A 13 3.57 7.48 9.19
CA PRO A 13 3.07 8.22 10.35
C PRO A 13 4.12 9.16 10.94
N VAL A 14 3.69 10.34 11.37
CA VAL A 14 4.55 11.35 11.99
C VAL A 14 4.04 11.72 13.40
N ASP A 15 4.94 12.21 14.25
CA ASP A 15 4.60 12.79 15.55
C ASP A 15 3.97 14.19 15.42
N ALA A 16 3.63 14.81 16.55
CA ALA A 16 3.06 16.15 16.58
C ALA A 16 3.99 17.26 16.05
N ALA A 17 5.30 16.99 16.01
CA ALA A 17 6.30 17.90 15.43
C ALA A 17 6.57 17.61 13.94
N GLY A 18 5.92 16.60 13.37
CA GLY A 18 6.07 16.19 11.97
C GLY A 18 7.25 15.26 11.70
N HIS A 19 7.92 14.73 12.74
CA HIS A 19 8.99 13.76 12.55
C HIS A 19 8.43 12.34 12.34
N PRO A 20 9.03 11.53 11.44
CA PRO A 20 8.63 10.14 11.24
C PRO A 20 8.65 9.34 12.55
N LEU A 21 7.55 8.64 12.84
CA LEU A 21 7.50 7.71 13.98
C LEU A 21 8.45 6.52 13.76
N SER A 22 8.96 5.92 14.83
CA SER A 22 9.64 4.62 14.70
C SER A 22 8.65 3.54 14.23
N PRO A 23 9.12 2.43 13.60
CA PRO A 23 8.24 1.34 13.19
C PRO A 23 7.37 0.79 14.33
N THR A 24 7.91 0.72 15.55
CA THR A 24 7.19 0.25 16.74
C THR A 24 6.06 1.20 17.13
N GLU A 25 6.32 2.51 17.16
CA GLU A 25 5.31 3.52 17.49
C GLU A 25 4.22 3.62 16.42
N ALA A 26 4.64 3.57 15.16
CA ALA A 26 3.71 3.58 14.04
C ALA A 26 2.81 2.33 14.04
N ALA A 27 3.38 1.14 14.30
CA ALA A 27 2.63 -0.11 14.41
C ALA A 27 1.64 -0.14 15.59
N ALA A 28 1.94 0.58 16.68
CA ALA A 28 1.03 0.71 17.81
C ALA A 28 -0.24 1.51 17.48
N SER A 29 -0.17 2.42 16.50
CA SER A 29 -1.31 3.23 16.07
C SER A 29 -2.22 2.51 15.06
N ARG A 30 -1.64 1.72 14.16
CA ARG A 30 -2.33 0.96 13.11
C ARG A 30 -1.40 -0.11 12.53
N PRO A 31 -1.92 -1.23 11.99
CA PRO A 31 -1.10 -2.21 11.29
C PRO A 31 -0.31 -1.55 10.17
N LEU A 32 1.01 -1.59 10.27
CA LEU A 32 1.89 -1.18 9.17
C LEU A 32 1.94 -2.29 8.14
N LEU A 33 1.59 -1.98 6.90
CA LEU A 33 1.64 -2.90 5.79
C LEU A 33 2.71 -2.46 4.79
N ARG A 34 3.44 -3.43 4.25
CA ARG A 34 4.37 -3.23 3.14
C ARG A 34 3.91 -4.04 1.94
N ALA A 35 4.09 -3.49 0.75
CA ALA A 35 3.93 -4.25 -0.48
C ALA A 35 5.09 -5.24 -0.65
N THR A 36 4.77 -6.48 -0.96
CA THR A 36 5.77 -7.55 -1.19
C THR A 36 5.70 -8.13 -2.59
N GLY A 37 4.55 -8.00 -3.25
CA GLY A 37 4.28 -8.48 -4.59
C GLY A 37 3.25 -7.61 -5.29
N TRP A 38 3.27 -7.63 -6.61
CA TRP A 38 2.40 -6.81 -7.45
C TRP A 38 2.39 -7.36 -8.87
N GLY A 39 1.28 -7.14 -9.55
CA GLY A 39 1.12 -7.57 -10.93
C GLY A 39 -0.19 -7.13 -11.53
N THR A 40 -0.43 -7.60 -12.75
CA THR A 40 -1.63 -7.30 -13.51
C THR A 40 -2.31 -8.57 -13.99
N ARG A 41 -3.64 -8.55 -14.14
CA ARG A 41 -4.40 -9.65 -14.73
C ARG A 41 -5.62 -9.16 -15.51
N THR A 42 -5.92 -9.81 -16.62
CA THR A 42 -7.16 -9.57 -17.37
C THR A 42 -8.33 -10.28 -16.69
N PHE A 43 -9.50 -9.65 -16.68
CA PHE A 43 -10.73 -10.25 -16.19
C PHE A 43 -11.71 -10.48 -17.33
N VAL A 44 -12.40 -11.62 -17.32
CA VAL A 44 -13.43 -11.90 -18.35
C VAL A 44 -14.60 -10.91 -18.29
N VAL A 45 -14.85 -10.32 -17.12
CA VAL A 45 -15.99 -9.43 -16.84
C VAL A 45 -15.67 -7.94 -16.97
N SER A 46 -14.45 -7.58 -17.40
CA SER A 46 -14.03 -6.17 -17.46
C SER A 46 -13.13 -5.93 -18.67
N ASP A 47 -13.27 -4.76 -19.26
CA ASP A 47 -12.38 -4.20 -20.26
C ASP A 47 -11.07 -3.62 -19.66
N HIS A 48 -10.99 -3.52 -18.33
CA HIS A 48 -9.78 -3.09 -17.63
C HIS A 48 -8.90 -4.29 -17.23
N VAL A 49 -7.59 -4.03 -17.22
CA VAL A 49 -6.61 -4.94 -16.62
C VAL A 49 -6.52 -4.62 -15.13
N GLY A 50 -6.87 -5.56 -14.27
CA GLY A 50 -6.75 -5.38 -12.83
C GLY A 50 -5.31 -5.32 -12.37
N THR A 51 -4.99 -4.37 -11.50
CA THR A 51 -3.77 -4.38 -10.69
C THR A 51 -4.05 -5.04 -9.34
N TRP A 52 -3.16 -5.93 -8.91
CA TRP A 52 -3.19 -6.51 -7.56
C TRP A 52 -1.86 -6.25 -6.85
N VAL A 53 -1.91 -6.17 -5.53
CA VAL A 53 -0.74 -5.96 -4.66
C VAL A 53 -0.87 -6.84 -3.43
N ASP A 54 0.17 -7.62 -3.15
CA ASP A 54 0.28 -8.40 -1.92
C ASP A 54 0.83 -7.52 -0.81
N LEU A 55 0.18 -7.55 0.36
CA LEU A 55 0.55 -6.77 1.53
C LEU A 55 0.89 -7.69 2.70
N GLU A 56 2.00 -7.38 3.38
CA GLU A 56 2.40 -8.06 4.62
C GLU A 56 2.56 -7.06 5.77
N PRO A 57 2.32 -7.48 7.03
CA PRO A 57 2.67 -6.69 8.20
C PRO A 57 4.18 -6.40 8.25
N VAL A 58 4.53 -5.16 8.59
CA VAL A 58 5.88 -4.78 8.98
C VAL A 58 6.11 -5.27 10.41
N ARG A 59 7.14 -6.09 10.62
CA ARG A 59 7.58 -6.58 11.94
C ARG A 59 8.79 -5.79 12.41
#